data_AF-A0A239C809-F1
#
_entry.id   AF-A0A239C809-F1
#
_cell.length_a   1.000
_cell.length_b   1.000
_cell.length_c   1.000
_cell.angle_alpha   90.00
_cell.angle_beta   90.00
_cell.angle_gamma   90.00
#
_symmetry.space_group_name_H-M   'P 1'
#
loop_
_entity.id
_entity.type
_entity.pdbx_description
1 polymer ?
#
loop_
_entity_poly.entity_id
_entity_poly.type
_entity_poly.pdbx_seq_one_letter_code
_entity_poly.pdbx_strand_id
1 'polypeptide(L)'
;MLVRWPAAQMAHSITSAVLAGHSRFLAGVAEEHLGVPEDDFWALVRDALLGWRAGHPDRAAEFDALGLLAPEVGRVALNREHRTGGGFHDRAERDAAPDVVHGSVPNPVAAVPAGVPA
;
A
#
# COMPACT_ATOMS: atom_id res chain seq x y z
N MET A 1 -0.94 -24.25 -6.97
CA MET A 1 -0.35 -23.95 -5.65
C MET A 1 -0.30 -22.43 -5.53
N LEU A 2 -0.99 -21.81 -4.58
CA LEU A 2 -0.85 -20.36 -4.36
C LEU A 2 0.58 -20.06 -3.89
N VAL A 3 1.21 -19.07 -4.49
CA VAL A 3 2.55 -18.64 -4.09
C VAL A 3 2.46 -18.07 -2.68
N ARG A 4 3.26 -18.58 -1.75
CA ARG A 4 3.40 -18.00 -0.41
C ARG A 4 4.53 -16.99 -0.45
N TRP A 5 4.20 -15.71 -0.25
CA TRP A 5 5.20 -14.66 -0.24
C TRP A 5 5.75 -14.52 1.19
N PRO A 6 7.08 -14.35 1.35
CA PRO A 6 7.64 -13.86 2.60
C PRO A 6 6.90 -12.59 3.06
N ALA A 7 6.70 -12.43 4.37
CA ALA A 7 5.91 -11.33 4.93
C ALA A 7 6.34 -9.95 4.41
N ALA A 8 7.65 -9.71 4.30
CA ALA A 8 8.19 -8.46 3.77
C ALA A 8 7.80 -8.20 2.31
N GLN A 9 7.75 -9.23 1.46
CA GLN A 9 7.31 -9.10 0.07
C GLN A 9 5.80 -8.87 -0.03
N MET A 10 5.02 -9.52 0.84
CA MET A 10 3.58 -9.29 0.93
C MET A 10 3.27 -7.87 1.39
N ALA A 11 3.92 -7.40 2.46
CA ALA A 11 3.84 -6.03 2.93
C ALA A 11 4.19 -5.07 1.79
N HIS A 12 5.36 -5.23 1.18
CA HIS A 12 5.80 -4.40 0.05
C HIS A 12 4.75 -4.36 -1.07
N SER A 13 4.16 -5.50 -1.44
CA SER A 13 3.14 -5.57 -2.50
C SER A 13 1.86 -4.81 -2.16
N ILE A 14 1.38 -4.96 -0.93
CA ILE A 14 0.19 -4.25 -0.46
C ILE A 14 0.47 -2.75 -0.50
N THR A 15 1.59 -2.30 0.07
CA THR A 15 1.91 -0.88 0.12
C THR A 15 2.19 -0.30 -1.27
N SER A 16 2.96 -0.99 -2.11
CA SER A 16 3.44 -0.44 -3.38
C SER A 16 2.44 -0.57 -4.52
N ALA A 17 1.82 -1.74 -4.68
CA ALA A 17 0.91 -2.01 -5.80
C ALA A 17 -0.53 -1.64 -5.47
N VAL A 18 -1.02 -2.01 -4.29
CA VAL A 18 -2.43 -1.80 -3.92
C VAL A 18 -2.67 -0.39 -3.38
N LEU A 19 -1.94 0.03 -2.35
CA LEU A 19 -2.17 1.34 -1.74
C LEU A 19 -1.62 2.47 -2.63
N ALA A 20 -0.32 2.46 -2.93
CA ALA A 20 0.30 3.53 -3.73
C ALA A 20 -0.01 3.43 -5.23
N GLY A 21 -0.05 2.22 -5.79
CA GLY A 21 -0.18 2.00 -7.23
C GLY A 21 -1.62 2.02 -7.76
N HIS A 22 -2.61 1.80 -6.90
CA HIS A 22 -4.02 1.75 -7.30
C HIS A 22 -4.89 2.68 -6.46
N SER A 23 -4.95 2.45 -5.14
CA SER A 23 -5.85 3.14 -4.22
C SER A 23 -5.62 4.66 -4.23
N ARG A 24 -4.36 5.10 -4.32
CA ARG A 24 -4.01 6.53 -4.47
C ARG A 24 -4.71 7.22 -5.64
N PHE A 25 -4.75 6.57 -6.81
CA PHE A 25 -5.39 7.17 -7.99
C PHE A 25 -6.91 7.05 -7.89
N LEU A 26 -7.40 5.94 -7.34
CA LEU A 26 -8.83 5.76 -7.09
C LEU A 26 -9.38 6.78 -6.09
N ALA A 27 -8.62 7.14 -5.05
CA ALA A 27 -9.00 8.15 -4.06
C ALA A 27 -9.24 9.51 -4.73
N GLY A 28 -8.30 9.96 -5.58
CA GLY A 28 -8.47 11.21 -6.34
C GLY A 28 -9.66 11.17 -7.30
N VAL A 29 -9.89 10.04 -7.99
CA VAL A 29 -11.07 9.85 -8.85
C VAL A 29 -12.36 9.88 -8.05
N ALA A 30 -12.39 9.28 -6.86
CA ALA A 30 -13.56 9.25 -5.99
C ALA A 30 -13.88 10.64 -5.44
N GLU A 31 -12.88 11.42 -5.09
CA GLU A 31 -13.06 12.81 -4.67
C GLU A 31 -13.62 13.66 -5.81
N GLU A 32 -12.99 13.61 -6.99
CA GLU A 32 -13.36 14.46 -8.12
C GLU A 32 -14.74 14.11 -8.71
N HIS A 33 -15.07 12.82 -8.81
CA HIS A 33 -16.24 12.37 -9.57
C HIS A 33 -17.37 11.80 -8.72
N LEU A 34 -17.11 11.39 -7.47
CA LEU A 34 -18.10 10.77 -6.59
C LEU A 34 -18.36 11.62 -5.33
N GLY A 35 -17.60 12.70 -5.11
CA GLY A 35 -17.74 13.56 -3.94
C GLY A 35 -17.33 12.89 -2.63
N VAL A 36 -16.44 11.89 -2.68
CA VAL A 36 -15.90 11.20 -1.50
C VAL A 36 -14.56 11.84 -1.14
N PRO A 37 -14.44 12.59 -0.03
CA PRO A 37 -13.17 13.19 0.39
C PRO A 37 -12.05 12.15 0.49
N GLU A 38 -10.82 12.53 0.15
CA GLU A 38 -9.69 11.59 0.18
C GLU A 38 -9.49 10.97 1.58
N ASP A 39 -9.66 11.75 2.65
CA ASP A 39 -9.56 11.26 4.03
C ASP A 39 -10.62 10.17 4.35
N ASP A 40 -11.84 10.34 3.84
CA ASP A 40 -12.93 9.35 4.03
C ASP A 40 -12.63 8.07 3.23
N PHE A 41 -12.08 8.20 2.02
CA PHE A 41 -11.66 7.05 1.22
C PHE A 41 -10.60 6.22 1.97
N TRP A 42 -9.58 6.87 2.52
CA TRP A 42 -8.53 6.18 3.27
C TRP A 42 -9.01 5.66 4.63
N ALA A 43 -10.03 6.28 5.24
CA ALA A 43 -10.73 5.73 6.40
C ALA A 43 -11.36 4.36 6.06
N LEU A 44 -12.05 4.26 4.93
CA LEU A 44 -12.66 3.00 4.47
C LEU A 44 -11.60 1.92 4.23
N VAL A 45 -10.45 2.28 3.65
CA VAL A 45 -9.32 1.35 3.47
C VAL A 45 -8.78 0.88 4.82
N ARG A 46 -8.60 1.79 5.78
CA ARG A 46 -8.15 1.44 7.15
C ARG A 46 -9.14 0.50 7.82
N ASP A 47 -10.43 0.79 7.72
CA ASP A 47 -11.49 -0.01 8.35
C ASP A 47 -11.58 -1.41 7.72
N ALA A 48 -11.35 -1.54 6.41
CA ALA A 48 -11.27 -2.84 5.76
C ALA A 48 -10.08 -3.68 6.27
N LEU A 49 -8.91 -3.06 6.46
CA LEU A 49 -7.72 -3.71 7.03
C LEU A 49 -7.95 -4.15 8.48
N LEU A 50 -8.48 -3.26 9.32
CA LEU A 50 -8.78 -3.54 10.72
C LEU A 50 -9.91 -4.57 10.87
N GLY A 51 -10.92 -4.52 10.02
CA GLY A 51 -12.01 -5.49 9.96
C GLY A 51 -11.50 -6.89 9.62
N TRP A 52 -10.58 -7.00 8.65
CA TRP A 52 -9.92 -8.27 8.35
C TRP A 52 -9.14 -8.79 9.56
N ARG A 53 -8.33 -7.93 10.21
CA ARG A 53 -7.56 -8.29 11.41
C ARG A 53 -8.46 -8.77 12.55
N ALA A 54 -9.57 -8.07 12.81
CA ALA A 54 -10.53 -8.42 13.85
C ALA A 54 -11.22 -9.77 13.60
N GLY A 55 -11.49 -10.10 12.33
CA GLY A 55 -12.07 -11.39 11.93
C GLY A 55 -11.11 -12.58 11.98
N HIS A 56 -9.79 -12.35 12.08
CA HIS A 56 -8.76 -13.39 12.05
C HIS A 56 -7.80 -13.24 13.24
N PRO A 57 -8.27 -13.43 14.49
CA PRO A 57 -7.46 -13.24 15.68
C PRO A 57 -6.24 -14.20 15.73
N ASP A 58 -6.33 -15.37 15.10
CA ASP A 58 -5.23 -16.33 14.94
C ASP A 58 -4.09 -15.80 14.07
N ARG A 59 -4.35 -14.79 13.24
CA ARG A 59 -3.40 -14.14 12.32
C ARG A 59 -3.03 -12.72 12.71
N ALA A 60 -3.52 -12.21 13.85
CA ALA A 60 -3.29 -10.83 14.25
C ALA A 60 -1.79 -10.48 14.35
N ALA A 61 -0.96 -11.39 14.89
CA ALA A 61 0.48 -11.18 14.98
C ALA A 61 1.16 -11.13 13.59
N GLU A 62 0.73 -11.97 12.65
CA GLU A 62 1.23 -11.96 11.27
C GLU A 62 0.84 -10.67 10.56
N PHE A 63 -0.39 -10.19 10.77
CA PHE A 63 -0.87 -8.92 10.25
C PHE A 63 -0.09 -7.72 10.81
N ASP A 64 0.08 -7.66 12.14
CA ASP A 64 0.78 -6.56 12.80
C ASP A 64 2.25 -6.49 12.33
N ALA A 65 2.87 -7.64 12.07
CA ALA A 65 4.21 -7.73 11.52
C ALA A 65 4.35 -7.17 10.09
N LEU A 66 3.25 -6.98 9.35
CA LEU A 66 3.29 -6.33 8.03
C LEU A 66 3.48 -4.82 8.11
N GLY A 67 3.19 -4.20 9.27
CA GLY A 67 3.40 -2.77 9.47
C GLY A 67 2.55 -1.86 8.57
N LEU A 68 1.39 -2.34 8.06
CA LEU A 68 0.56 -1.58 7.10
C LEU A 68 -0.01 -0.27 7.67
N LEU A 69 -0.05 -0.14 9.00
CA LEU A 69 -0.55 1.04 9.73
C LEU A 69 0.59 1.92 10.28
N ALA A 70 1.84 1.69 9.87
CA ALA A 70 2.96 2.56 10.26
C ALA A 70 2.71 4.01 9.79
N PRO A 71 3.18 5.03 10.53
CA PRO A 71 2.91 6.43 10.21
C PRO A 71 3.55 6.88 8.89
N GLU A 72 4.62 6.21 8.47
CA GLU A 72 5.30 6.44 7.19
C GLU A 72 5.41 5.16 6.39
N VAL A 73 5.39 5.30 5.06
CA VAL A 73 5.62 4.22 4.10
C VAL A 73 6.66 4.64 3.08
N GLY A 74 7.30 3.64 2.46
CA GLY A 74 8.24 3.86 1.37
C GLY A 74 7.58 4.60 0.21
N ARG A 75 8.21 5.67 -0.27
CA ARG A 75 7.72 6.43 -1.42
C ARG A 75 7.96 5.62 -2.70
N VAL A 76 6.87 5.19 -3.33
CA VAL A 76 6.93 4.51 -4.64
C VAL A 76 7.28 5.52 -5.73
N ALA A 77 8.43 5.32 -6.38
CA ALA A 77 9.04 6.21 -7.35
C ALA A 77 9.31 5.50 -8.68
N LEU A 78 8.26 4.97 -9.32
CA LEU A 78 8.36 4.23 -10.60
C LEU A 78 9.05 5.03 -11.71
N ASN A 79 8.80 6.33 -11.80
CA ASN A 79 9.44 7.20 -12.79
C ASN A 79 10.96 7.35 -12.56
N ARG A 80 11.43 7.23 -11.31
CA ARG A 80 12.85 7.20 -10.99
C ARG A 80 13.45 5.88 -11.48
N GLU A 81 12.88 4.74 -11.09
CA GLU A 81 13.35 3.43 -11.56
C GLU A 81 13.41 3.36 -13.09
N HIS A 82 12.40 3.92 -13.77
CA HIS A 82 12.41 3.99 -15.23
C HIS A 82 13.54 4.85 -15.82
N ARG A 83 13.92 5.95 -15.16
CA ARG A 83 14.92 6.91 -15.67
C ARG A 83 16.35 6.66 -15.21
N THR A 84 16.54 6.08 -14.03
CA THR A 84 17.84 5.91 -13.38
C THR A 84 18.19 4.45 -13.11
N GLY A 85 17.20 3.57 -13.12
CA GLY A 85 17.37 2.14 -12.88
C GLY A 85 17.45 1.33 -14.17
N GLY A 86 17.01 0.09 -14.10
CA GLY A 86 17.13 -0.86 -15.21
C GLY A 86 16.11 -0.66 -16.34
N GLY A 87 15.17 0.28 -16.19
CA GLY A 87 13.98 0.41 -17.04
C GLY A 87 13.01 -0.77 -16.85
N PHE A 88 11.78 -0.66 -17.34
CA PHE A 88 10.85 -1.80 -17.44
C PHE A 88 11.18 -2.68 -18.66
N HIS A 89 12.46 -2.98 -18.86
CA HIS A 89 12.92 -3.76 -19.99
C HIS A 89 12.64 -5.24 -19.75
N ASP A 90 12.18 -5.93 -20.78
CA ASP A 90 12.04 -7.37 -20.78
C ASP A 90 13.45 -7.98 -20.86
N ARG A 91 13.98 -8.42 -19.72
CA ARG A 91 15.33 -8.98 -19.62
C ARG A 91 15.22 -10.50 -19.49
N ALA A 92 16.07 -11.21 -20.23
CA ALA A 92 16.11 -12.68 -20.21
C ALA A 92 16.52 -13.24 -18.84
N GLU A 93 17.19 -12.43 -18.04
CA GLU A 93 17.58 -12.71 -16.67
C GLU A 93 16.56 -12.07 -15.72
N ARG A 94 16.19 -12.78 -14.64
CA ARG A 94 15.35 -12.22 -13.57
C ARG A 94 16.18 -11.23 -12.76
N ASP A 95 16.43 -10.08 -13.35
CA ASP A 95 17.21 -9.03 -12.72
C ASP A 95 16.55 -8.60 -11.40
N ALA A 96 17.42 -8.22 -10.46
CA ALA A 96 17.10 -7.87 -9.09
C ALA A 96 15.76 -7.12 -8.98
N ALA A 97 14.97 -7.46 -7.96
CA ALA A 97 13.67 -6.83 -7.72
C ALA A 97 13.78 -5.30 -7.88
N PRO A 98 12.96 -4.66 -8.72
CA PRO A 98 13.16 -3.28 -9.12
C PRO A 98 13.18 -2.35 -7.90
N ASP A 99 14.12 -1.40 -7.87
CA ASP A 99 14.28 -0.42 -6.78
C ASP A 99 13.25 0.71 -6.91
N VAL A 100 11.99 0.35 -6.71
CA VAL A 100 10.86 1.26 -6.88
C VAL A 100 10.60 2.14 -5.66
N VAL A 101 11.38 2.01 -4.58
CA VAL A 101 11.16 2.77 -3.33
C VAL A 101 12.31 3.72 -3.10
N HIS A 102 12.01 5.02 -2.99
CA HIS A 102 13.03 6.03 -2.74
C HIS A 102 12.55 7.09 -1.74
N GLY A 103 13.04 7.01 -0.50
CA GLY A 103 12.59 7.84 0.62
C GLY A 103 11.26 7.38 1.24
N SER A 104 10.68 8.21 2.09
CA SER A 104 9.37 7.96 2.74
C SER A 104 8.34 9.06 2.44
N VAL A 105 7.08 8.74 2.70
CA VAL A 105 5.92 9.64 2.71
C VAL A 105 5.04 9.30 3.91
N PRO A 106 4.22 10.26 4.41
CA PRO A 106 3.15 9.95 5.33
C PRO A 106 2.25 8.85 4.77
N ASN A 107 1.89 7.89 5.61
CA ASN A 107 0.95 6.83 5.25
C ASN A 107 -0.48 7.37 5.34
N PRO A 108 -1.23 7.46 4.23
CA PRO A 108 -2.59 7.98 4.28
C PRO A 108 -3.50 7.10 5.13
N VAL A 109 -3.25 5.79 5.22
CA VAL A 109 -4.02 4.89 6.09
C VAL A 109 -3.81 5.21 7.58
N ALA A 110 -2.65 5.74 7.96
CA ALA A 110 -2.34 6.12 9.34
C ALA A 110 -2.69 7.57 9.66
N ALA A 111 -2.67 8.46 8.65
CA ALA A 111 -2.89 9.90 8.81
C ALA A 111 -4.37 10.29 9.04
N VAL A 112 -5.30 9.40 8.72
CA VAL A 112 -6.74 9.65 8.87
C VAL A 112 -7.12 9.78 10.37
N PRO A 113 -7.83 10.83 10.80
CA PRO A 113 -8.33 10.92 12.16
C PRO A 113 -9.21 9.72 12.50
N ALA A 114 -9.24 9.27 13.75
CA ALA A 114 -10.18 8.22 14.17
C ALA A 114 -11.61 8.74 13.96
N GLY A 115 -12.32 8.22 12.96
CA GLY A 115 -13.71 8.56 12.71
C GLY A 115 -14.58 8.00 13.83
N VAL A 116 -15.43 8.82 14.42
CA VAL A 116 -16.51 8.36 15.29
C VAL A 116 -17.52 7.64 14.38
N PRO A 117 -17.89 6.38 14.65
CA PRO A 117 -18.88 5.70 13.83
C PRO A 117 -20.21 6.45 13.90
N ALA A 118 -20.84 6.61 12.73
CA ALA A 118 -22.21 7.12 12.59
C ALA A 118 -23.25 6.13 13.13
#